data_AF-A0AA36JIR6-F1
#
_entry.id   AF-A0AA36JIR6-F1
#
_cell.length_a   1.000
_cell.length_b   1.000
_cell.length_c   1.000
_cell.angle_alpha   90.00
_cell.angle_beta   90.00
_cell.angle_gamma   90.00
#
_symmetry.space_group_name_H-M   'P 1'
#
loop_
_entity.id
_entity.type
_entity.pdbx_description
1 polymer ?
#
loop_
_entity_poly.entity_id
_entity_poly.type
_entity_poly.pdbx_seq_one_letter_code
_entity_poly.pdbx_strand_id
1 'polypeptide(L)'
;MGLAFSHDDESEGVSFHQPLPEVVVVSRRTFLSHLRNRSFDSWEELVDALPDTAPQGSSETVVKCDPVDICTWVATFLIQSCMWGLVVYFADQSMVLGAFFSAVYTVVLWLCVDQLLPRNMAGKLWPNLPVAVGATGTLFLLCLQQDEENEISPLGVMCCCILPATIATLFWMRKLPEDPDRATLVTNLFLEIWAATIALRMMITGEESLSVASYSDFASLTCIGTIWVIISVLLYQYPSAWASVELVTWTLNVGVLGVGAGTAGLLATFAIQHHHWELMGWVPFSIINAATGFLGFKMQRSFPVLLSALALAAVSMRASVFISDVTGNAVAGVCTFGLLGFAVIAAARAFDRSSQGFTAKGRQVEQTRQQTGA
;
A
#
# COMPACT_ATOMS: atom_id res chain seq x y z
N MET A 1 15.66 -79.65 4.17
CA MET A 1 14.81 -79.78 2.96
C MET A 1 13.37 -79.63 3.40
N GLY A 2 12.62 -78.72 2.80
CA GLY A 2 11.18 -78.55 3.03
C GLY A 2 10.79 -77.15 3.51
N LEU A 3 10.26 -76.36 2.57
CA LEU A 3 9.55 -75.09 2.76
C LEU A 3 8.20 -75.31 3.45
N ALA A 4 7.72 -74.31 4.22
CA ALA A 4 6.30 -73.97 4.34
C ALA A 4 6.12 -72.50 4.78
N PHE A 5 5.36 -71.75 3.97
CA PHE A 5 4.95 -70.35 4.08
C PHE A 5 3.73 -70.15 5.01
N SER A 6 3.60 -68.96 5.61
CA SER A 6 2.37 -68.13 5.70
C SER A 6 2.67 -66.88 6.56
N HIS A 7 2.79 -65.68 5.99
CA HIS A 7 1.77 -64.67 5.63
C HIS A 7 1.53 -63.61 6.73
N ASP A 8 1.75 -62.36 6.32
CA ASP A 8 1.19 -61.07 6.78
C ASP A 8 1.62 -60.49 8.14
N ASP A 9 2.31 -59.33 8.14
CA ASP A 9 1.64 -58.05 7.91
C ASP A 9 2.66 -56.92 7.65
N GLU A 10 2.43 -56.22 6.54
CA GLU A 10 3.03 -54.93 6.23
C GLU A 10 2.50 -53.88 7.21
N SER A 11 3.41 -53.17 7.88
CA SER A 11 3.16 -51.79 8.28
C SER A 11 4.42 -50.98 8.01
N GLU A 12 4.68 -50.74 6.72
CA GLU A 12 5.47 -49.58 6.30
C GLU A 12 4.71 -48.33 6.77
N GLY A 13 5.09 -47.83 7.94
CA GLY A 13 4.73 -46.49 8.36
C GLY A 13 5.32 -45.52 7.36
N VAL A 14 4.49 -45.00 6.46
CA VAL A 14 4.83 -43.88 5.57
C VAL A 14 5.12 -42.68 6.47
N SER A 15 6.39 -42.50 6.86
CA SER A 15 6.85 -41.26 7.44
C SER A 15 6.82 -40.21 6.33
N PHE A 16 5.80 -39.35 6.34
CA PHE A 16 5.80 -38.12 5.57
C PHE A 16 6.92 -37.21 6.08
N HIS A 17 8.16 -37.46 5.66
CA HIS A 17 9.22 -36.47 5.79
C HIS A 17 8.89 -35.34 4.81
N GLN A 18 8.31 -34.26 5.33
CA GLN A 18 8.34 -32.99 4.60
C GLN A 18 9.81 -32.68 4.28
N PRO A 19 10.15 -32.36 3.02
CA PRO A 19 11.52 -31.98 2.68
C PRO A 19 11.89 -30.74 3.48
N LEU A 20 12.97 -30.85 4.27
CA LEU A 20 13.50 -29.74 5.05
C LEU A 20 13.94 -28.61 4.10
N PRO A 21 13.72 -27.34 4.45
CA PRO A 21 14.14 -26.22 3.63
C PRO A 21 15.67 -26.18 3.51
N GLU A 22 16.20 -25.99 2.30
CA GLU A 22 17.64 -25.84 2.05
C GLU A 22 18.20 -24.50 2.56
N VAL A 23 17.34 -23.50 2.71
CA VAL A 23 17.70 -22.15 3.17
C VAL A 23 16.67 -21.67 4.18
N VAL A 24 17.15 -21.14 5.30
CA VAL A 24 16.29 -20.51 6.32
C VAL A 24 16.78 -19.11 6.64
N VAL A 25 15.87 -18.14 6.56
CA VAL A 25 16.16 -16.72 6.86
C VAL A 25 15.70 -16.41 8.27
N VAL A 26 16.63 -15.98 9.13
CA VAL A 26 16.37 -15.68 10.53
C VAL A 26 16.45 -14.18 10.77
N SER A 27 15.39 -13.59 11.33
CA SER A 27 15.43 -12.19 11.76
C SER A 27 16.40 -11.99 12.93
N ARG A 28 16.99 -10.80 13.06
CA ARG A 28 17.87 -10.47 14.22
C ARG A 28 17.17 -10.73 15.56
N ARG A 29 15.86 -10.51 15.63
CA ARG A 29 15.06 -10.74 16.84
C ARG A 29 14.95 -12.23 17.16
N THR A 30 14.60 -13.05 16.18
CA THR A 30 14.50 -14.51 16.31
C THR A 30 15.85 -15.11 16.69
N PHE A 31 16.93 -14.61 16.09
CA PHE A 31 18.28 -15.00 16.47
C PHE A 31 18.53 -14.67 17.95
N LEU A 32 18.28 -13.43 18.37
CA LEU A 32 18.54 -13.01 19.75
C LEU A 32 17.68 -13.72 20.81
N SER A 33 16.44 -14.11 20.47
CA SER A 33 15.50 -14.72 21.42
C SER A 33 15.54 -16.25 21.45
N HIS A 34 15.82 -16.91 20.32
CA HIS A 34 15.71 -18.36 20.18
C HIS A 34 17.02 -19.07 19.85
N LEU A 35 17.95 -18.40 19.18
CA LEU A 35 19.19 -19.03 18.70
C LEU A 35 20.44 -18.55 19.44
N ARG A 36 20.40 -17.37 20.07
CA ARG A 36 21.55 -16.80 20.76
C ARG A 36 21.93 -17.68 21.94
N ASN A 37 23.16 -18.18 21.89
CA ASN A 37 23.77 -19.11 22.87
C ASN A 37 23.24 -20.56 22.78
N ARG A 38 22.62 -20.97 21.67
CA ARG A 38 22.40 -22.38 21.34
C ARG A 38 23.41 -22.83 20.28
N SER A 39 23.96 -24.02 20.48
CA SER A 39 24.63 -24.80 19.44
C SER A 39 23.62 -25.80 18.87
N PHE A 40 23.71 -26.06 17.58
CA PHE A 40 22.88 -27.05 16.89
C PHE A 40 23.81 -28.12 16.34
N ASP A 41 23.49 -29.38 16.61
CA ASP A 41 24.28 -30.54 16.19
C ASP A 41 23.88 -31.01 14.78
N SER A 42 22.70 -30.60 14.29
CA SER A 42 22.24 -30.89 12.93
C SER A 42 21.39 -29.77 12.31
N TRP A 43 21.15 -29.86 10.99
CA TRP A 43 20.31 -28.91 10.26
C TRP A 43 18.84 -29.00 10.68
N GLU A 44 18.37 -30.21 10.96
CA GLU A 44 17.03 -30.50 11.47
C GLU A 44 16.80 -29.82 12.80
N GLU A 45 17.77 -29.89 13.72
CA GLU A 45 17.67 -29.26 15.03
C GLU A 45 17.58 -27.73 14.94
N LEU A 46 18.28 -27.12 13.98
CA LEU A 46 18.16 -25.69 13.71
C LEU A 46 16.77 -25.33 13.19
N VAL A 47 16.22 -26.13 12.27
CA VAL A 47 14.88 -25.91 11.70
C VAL A 47 13.79 -26.11 12.77
N ASP A 48 13.91 -27.12 13.61
CA ASP A 48 12.98 -27.42 14.71
C ASP A 48 13.04 -26.37 15.84
N ALA A 49 14.20 -25.74 16.04
CA ALA A 49 14.39 -24.69 17.04
C ALA A 49 13.79 -23.34 16.61
N LEU A 50 13.39 -23.19 15.34
CA LEU A 50 12.69 -22.02 14.86
C LEU A 50 11.20 -22.15 15.19
N PRO A 51 10.58 -21.12 15.80
CA PRO A 51 9.17 -21.18 16.19
C PRO A 51 8.29 -21.32 14.95
N ASP A 52 7.66 -22.49 14.82
CA ASP A 52 6.88 -22.99 13.69
C ASP A 52 7.68 -22.98 12.37
N THR A 53 7.68 -24.11 11.67
CA THR A 53 8.17 -24.26 10.29
C THR A 53 7.77 -23.06 9.46
N ALA A 54 8.68 -22.09 9.27
CA ALA A 54 8.33 -20.79 8.73
C ALA A 54 7.66 -20.96 7.36
N PRO A 55 6.32 -20.77 7.24
CA PRO A 55 5.77 -20.53 5.93
C PRO A 55 6.24 -19.13 5.60
N GLN A 56 7.17 -19.03 4.66
CA GLN A 56 7.48 -17.81 3.94
C GLN A 56 7.68 -16.59 4.85
N GLY A 57 8.88 -16.41 5.40
CA GLY A 57 9.35 -15.13 5.93
C GLY A 57 8.21 -14.24 6.43
N SER A 58 7.57 -14.63 7.54
CA SER A 58 6.89 -13.67 8.37
C SER A 58 7.99 -12.73 8.85
N SER A 59 8.32 -11.75 8.02
CA SER A 59 8.57 -10.42 8.55
C SER A 59 7.31 -10.15 9.33
N GLU A 60 7.35 -10.53 10.60
CA GLU A 60 6.45 -10.11 11.64
C GLU A 60 6.64 -8.58 11.68
N THR A 61 6.09 -7.89 10.68
CA THR A 61 5.52 -6.58 10.88
C THR A 61 4.29 -6.80 11.75
N VAL A 62 4.53 -7.32 12.97
CA VAL A 62 3.80 -6.83 14.13
C VAL A 62 3.69 -5.35 13.88
N VAL A 63 2.48 -4.81 13.93
CA VAL A 63 2.23 -3.38 13.90
C VAL A 63 2.84 -2.76 15.16
N LYS A 64 4.17 -2.87 15.28
CA LYS A 64 5.02 -2.11 16.15
C LYS A 64 5.14 -0.82 15.39
N CYS A 65 4.30 0.11 15.79
CA CYS A 65 4.47 1.52 15.56
C CYS A 65 5.87 1.92 16.03
N ASP A 66 6.91 1.69 15.21
CA ASP A 66 8.19 2.33 15.42
C ASP A 66 7.93 3.84 15.30
N PRO A 67 8.23 4.64 16.32
CA PRO A 67 8.04 6.10 16.25
C PRO A 67 8.72 6.70 15.02
N VAL A 68 9.86 6.14 14.58
CA VAL A 68 10.55 6.59 13.36
C VAL A 68 9.70 6.32 12.12
N ASP A 69 9.03 5.17 12.04
CA ASP A 69 8.16 4.83 10.92
C ASP A 69 6.96 5.77 10.86
N ILE A 70 6.29 6.01 12.00
CA ILE A 70 5.16 6.94 12.07
C ILE A 70 5.59 8.34 11.69
N CYS A 71 6.66 8.86 12.28
CA CYS A 71 7.13 10.21 11.99
C CYS A 71 7.53 10.36 10.52
N THR A 72 8.14 9.33 9.93
CA THR A 72 8.51 9.35 8.51
C THR A 72 7.28 9.30 7.61
N TRP A 73 6.27 8.50 7.96
CA TRP A 73 4.98 8.48 7.26
C TRP A 73 4.24 9.82 7.33
N VAL A 74 4.18 10.42 8.51
CA VAL A 74 3.59 11.76 8.71
C VAL A 74 4.38 12.79 7.90
N ALA A 75 5.71 12.74 7.91
CA ALA A 75 6.55 13.62 7.10
C ALA A 75 6.26 13.44 5.60
N THR A 76 6.20 12.20 5.10
CA THR A 76 5.81 11.90 3.71
C THR A 76 4.46 12.51 3.36
N PHE A 77 3.45 12.32 4.20
CA PHE A 77 2.11 12.88 3.98
C PHE A 77 2.13 14.41 3.96
N LEU A 78 2.84 15.06 4.89
CA LEU A 78 2.95 16.52 4.95
C LEU A 78 3.72 17.08 3.75
N ILE A 79 4.79 16.41 3.32
CA ILE A 79 5.57 16.78 2.13
C ILE A 79 4.68 16.71 0.89
N GLN A 80 3.97 15.60 0.67
CA GLN A 80 3.05 15.46 -0.46
C GLN A 80 1.90 16.48 -0.42
N SER A 81 1.32 16.71 0.75
CA SER A 81 0.26 17.71 0.94
C SER A 81 0.76 19.12 0.63
N CYS A 82 2.00 19.44 1.03
CA CYS A 82 2.63 20.73 0.73
C CYS A 82 2.90 20.87 -0.78
N MET A 83 3.45 19.85 -1.43
CA MET A 83 3.73 19.89 -2.88
C MET A 83 2.46 20.08 -3.70
N TRP A 84 1.43 19.27 -3.47
CA TRP A 84 0.16 19.41 -4.19
C TRP A 84 -0.60 20.68 -3.78
N GLY A 85 -0.49 21.11 -2.52
CA GLY A 85 -1.01 22.39 -2.07
C GLY A 85 -0.37 23.58 -2.79
N LEU A 86 0.94 23.54 -3.06
CA LEU A 86 1.63 24.54 -3.88
C LEU A 86 1.13 24.51 -5.32
N VAL A 87 0.92 23.34 -5.91
CA VAL A 87 0.35 23.21 -7.27
C VAL A 87 -1.02 23.87 -7.33
N VAL A 88 -1.94 23.50 -6.44
CA VAL A 88 -3.30 24.04 -6.43
C VAL A 88 -3.31 25.54 -6.15
N TYR A 89 -2.56 26.00 -5.15
CA TYR A 89 -2.53 27.42 -4.79
C TYR A 89 -1.94 28.30 -5.91
N PHE A 90 -0.83 27.88 -6.52
CA PHE A 90 -0.16 28.68 -7.54
C PHE A 90 -0.73 28.52 -8.94
N ALA A 91 -1.53 27.47 -9.20
CA ALA A 91 -2.30 27.37 -10.44
C ALA A 91 -3.20 28.60 -10.64
N ASP A 92 -3.81 29.11 -9.57
CA ASP A 92 -4.74 30.25 -9.63
C ASP A 92 -4.06 31.61 -9.42
N GLN A 93 -2.94 31.65 -8.69
CA GLN A 93 -2.31 32.92 -8.28
C GLN A 93 -1.18 33.36 -9.23
N SER A 94 -0.21 32.49 -9.47
CA SER A 94 0.96 32.79 -10.31
C SER A 94 1.72 31.51 -10.63
N MET A 95 1.49 30.98 -11.83
CA MET A 95 2.08 29.72 -12.27
C MET A 95 3.61 29.78 -12.30
N VAL A 96 4.19 30.90 -12.76
CA VAL A 96 5.64 31.11 -12.82
C VAL A 96 6.27 31.05 -11.43
N LEU A 97 5.65 31.74 -10.45
CA LEU A 97 6.12 31.74 -9.07
C LEU A 97 5.97 30.35 -8.44
N GLY A 98 4.86 29.66 -8.76
CA GLY A 98 4.63 28.27 -8.37
C GLY A 98 5.70 27.33 -8.90
N ALA A 99 5.99 27.37 -10.20
CA ALA A 99 7.01 26.54 -10.83
C ALA A 99 8.39 26.78 -10.20
N PHE A 100 8.75 28.04 -9.94
CA PHE A 100 9.98 28.39 -9.24
C PHE A 100 10.03 27.81 -7.82
N PHE A 101 9.00 28.04 -6.99
CA PHE A 101 8.99 27.53 -5.62
C PHE A 101 8.93 26.00 -5.56
N SER A 102 8.20 25.36 -6.47
CA SER A 102 8.12 23.89 -6.56
C SER A 102 9.47 23.28 -6.97
N ALA A 103 10.18 23.90 -7.92
CA ALA A 103 11.52 23.50 -8.30
C ALA A 103 12.52 23.65 -7.15
N VAL A 104 12.51 24.79 -6.45
CA VAL A 104 13.35 25.03 -5.26
C VAL A 104 13.03 24.01 -4.17
N TYR A 105 11.75 23.75 -3.90
CA TYR A 105 11.31 22.75 -2.93
C TYR A 105 11.80 21.36 -3.29
N THR A 106 11.69 20.96 -4.56
CA THR A 106 12.16 19.67 -5.06
C THR A 106 13.67 19.51 -4.90
N VAL A 107 14.45 20.55 -5.21
CA VAL A 107 15.91 20.56 -5.02
C VAL A 107 16.28 20.47 -3.54
N VAL A 108 15.62 21.26 -2.67
CA VAL A 108 15.85 21.22 -1.23
C VAL A 108 15.49 19.84 -0.66
N LEU A 109 14.35 19.27 -1.07
CA LEU A 109 13.94 17.93 -0.69
C LEU A 109 15.00 16.91 -1.10
N TRP A 110 15.51 16.99 -2.33
CA TRP A 110 16.59 16.13 -2.80
C TRP A 110 17.85 16.26 -1.94
N LEU A 111 18.31 17.47 -1.65
CA LEU A 111 19.48 17.70 -0.80
C LEU A 111 19.28 17.16 0.62
N CYS A 112 18.12 17.42 1.22
CA CYS A 112 17.78 16.90 2.54
C CYS A 112 17.82 15.37 2.59
N VAL A 113 17.25 14.76 1.56
CA VAL A 113 17.09 13.32 1.45
C VAL A 113 18.38 12.59 1.09
N ASP A 114 19.24 13.17 0.25
CA ASP A 114 20.50 12.57 -0.20
C ASP A 114 21.66 12.84 0.77
N GLN A 115 21.70 14.02 1.39
CA GLN A 115 22.89 14.47 2.15
C GLN A 115 22.67 14.62 3.66
N LEU A 116 21.46 14.95 4.12
CA LEU A 116 21.23 15.33 5.53
C LEU A 116 20.61 14.21 6.37
N LEU A 117 19.84 13.32 5.77
CA LEU A 117 19.09 12.29 6.50
C LEU A 117 19.88 10.98 6.64
N PRO A 118 19.73 10.26 7.77
CA PRO A 118 20.22 8.89 7.89
C PRO A 118 19.63 8.01 6.80
N ARG A 119 20.42 7.08 6.25
CA ARG A 119 20.00 6.22 5.12
C ARG A 119 18.65 5.53 5.32
N ASN A 120 18.34 5.09 6.55
CA ASN A 120 17.08 4.43 6.88
C ASN A 120 15.84 5.36 6.82
N MET A 121 16.01 6.66 7.09
CA MET A 121 14.95 7.66 6.93
C MET A 121 14.88 8.17 5.50
N ALA A 122 16.04 8.33 4.87
CA ALA A 122 16.15 8.70 3.47
C ALA A 122 15.40 7.68 2.59
N GLY A 123 15.66 6.38 2.74
CA GLY A 123 15.02 5.32 1.94
C GLY A 123 13.49 5.39 1.90
N LYS A 124 12.87 5.78 3.02
CA LYS A 124 11.42 5.96 3.15
C LYS A 124 10.87 7.26 2.56
N LEU A 125 11.71 8.28 2.42
CA LEU A 125 11.36 9.60 1.88
C LEU A 125 11.71 9.75 0.40
N TRP A 126 12.61 8.92 -0.14
CA TRP A 126 12.97 8.89 -1.57
C TRP A 126 11.77 8.79 -2.51
N PRO A 127 10.71 8.03 -2.20
CA PRO A 127 9.51 7.98 -3.04
C PRO A 127 8.79 9.32 -3.21
N ASN A 128 9.07 10.32 -2.38
CA ASN A 128 8.52 11.66 -2.56
C ASN A 128 9.23 12.45 -3.66
N LEU A 129 10.46 12.08 -4.05
CA LEU A 129 11.22 12.81 -5.07
C LEU A 129 10.61 12.69 -6.47
N PRO A 130 10.21 11.50 -6.96
CA PRO A 130 9.49 11.41 -8.23
C PRO A 130 8.16 12.18 -8.23
N VAL A 131 7.44 12.14 -7.11
CA VAL A 131 6.18 12.89 -6.94
C VAL A 131 6.45 14.40 -7.00
N ALA A 132 7.51 14.89 -6.36
CA ALA A 132 7.95 16.29 -6.42
C ALA A 132 8.29 16.74 -7.84
N VAL A 133 8.99 15.88 -8.59
CA VAL A 133 9.32 16.11 -10.00
C VAL A 133 8.04 16.21 -10.84
N GLY A 134 7.09 15.30 -10.67
CA GLY A 134 5.80 15.34 -11.36
C GLY A 134 4.96 16.58 -11.02
N ALA A 135 4.93 16.99 -9.74
CA ALA A 135 4.24 18.19 -9.29
C ALA A 135 4.88 19.48 -9.86
N THR A 136 6.22 19.55 -9.88
CA THR A 136 6.95 20.65 -10.53
C THR A 136 6.67 20.69 -12.03
N GLY A 137 6.67 19.52 -12.68
CA GLY A 137 6.31 19.34 -14.07
C GLY A 137 4.91 19.85 -14.41
N THR A 138 3.96 19.65 -13.50
CA THR A 138 2.57 20.11 -13.65
C THR A 138 2.50 21.63 -13.68
N LEU A 139 3.17 22.32 -12.75
CA LEU A 139 3.23 23.78 -12.77
C LEU A 139 4.00 24.33 -13.97
N PHE A 140 5.06 23.64 -14.40
CA PHE A 140 5.79 24.01 -15.60
C PHE A 140 4.92 23.89 -16.87
N LEU A 141 4.14 22.82 -16.98
CA LEU A 141 3.19 22.64 -18.07
C LEU A 141 2.13 23.76 -18.09
N LEU A 142 1.57 24.09 -16.92
CA LEU A 142 0.61 25.19 -16.80
C LEU A 142 1.22 26.53 -17.25
N CYS A 143 2.51 26.78 -16.99
CA CYS A 143 3.19 27.97 -17.51
C CYS A 143 3.33 27.97 -19.04
N LEU A 144 3.53 26.80 -19.65
CA LEU A 144 3.68 26.69 -21.11
C LEU A 144 2.36 26.87 -21.86
N GLN A 145 1.23 26.52 -21.22
CA GLN A 145 -0.10 26.55 -21.83
C GLN A 145 -0.95 27.75 -21.38
N GLN A 146 -0.32 28.82 -20.88
CA GLN A 146 -1.00 29.97 -20.28
C GLN A 146 -1.99 30.69 -21.22
N ASP A 147 -1.82 30.54 -22.55
CA ASP A 147 -2.62 31.20 -23.59
C ASP A 147 -3.62 30.27 -24.32
N GLU A 148 -3.60 28.95 -24.05
CA GLU A 148 -4.57 28.00 -24.61
C GLU A 148 -5.77 27.90 -23.65
N GLU A 149 -7.01 27.86 -24.17
CA GLU A 149 -8.26 27.88 -23.38
C GLU A 149 -8.35 26.68 -22.41
N ASN A 150 -7.70 26.71 -21.25
CA ASN A 150 -7.79 25.72 -20.15
C ASN A 150 -7.59 24.23 -20.50
N GLU A 151 -7.20 23.88 -21.73
CA GLU A 151 -7.03 22.50 -22.16
C GLU A 151 -5.59 22.03 -21.92
N ILE A 152 -5.42 21.27 -20.84
CA ILE A 152 -4.14 20.64 -20.52
C ILE A 152 -3.85 19.54 -21.56
N SER A 153 -2.83 19.76 -22.40
CA SER A 153 -2.47 18.85 -23.49
C SER A 153 -1.97 17.51 -22.94
N PRO A 154 -2.52 16.36 -23.36
CA PRO A 154 -2.03 15.04 -22.96
C PRO A 154 -0.56 14.81 -23.28
N LEU A 155 -0.07 15.36 -24.40
CA LEU A 155 1.35 15.32 -24.77
C LEU A 155 2.19 16.14 -23.79
N GLY A 156 1.71 17.33 -23.43
CA GLY A 156 2.31 18.18 -22.42
C GLY A 156 2.44 17.48 -21.07
N VAL A 157 1.38 16.79 -20.62
CA VAL A 157 1.39 16.00 -19.38
C VAL A 157 2.39 14.85 -19.44
N MET A 158 2.44 14.15 -20.58
CA MET A 158 3.39 13.06 -20.78
C MET A 158 4.85 13.56 -20.70
N CYS A 159 5.16 14.66 -21.39
CA CYS A 159 6.52 15.19 -21.48
C CYS A 159 6.98 15.96 -20.23
N CYS A 160 6.10 16.73 -19.59
CA CYS A 160 6.47 17.60 -18.47
C CYS A 160 6.28 16.94 -17.11
N CYS A 161 5.32 16.02 -16.97
CA CYS A 161 4.99 15.43 -15.66
C CYS A 161 5.39 13.95 -15.58
N ILE A 162 4.87 13.12 -16.49
CA ILE A 162 4.94 11.66 -16.37
C ILE A 162 6.36 11.14 -16.67
N LEU A 163 6.92 11.47 -17.83
CA LEU A 163 8.26 11.00 -18.21
C LEU A 163 9.35 11.44 -17.21
N PRO A 164 9.41 12.72 -16.76
CA PRO A 164 10.40 13.13 -15.76
C PRO A 164 10.23 12.40 -14.43
N ALA A 165 8.99 12.21 -13.96
CA ALA A 165 8.71 11.45 -12.74
C ALA A 165 9.17 9.99 -12.88
N THR A 166 8.86 9.33 -14.00
CA THR A 166 9.30 7.96 -14.27
C THR A 166 10.80 7.80 -14.37
N ILE A 167 11.50 8.74 -15.02
CA ILE A 167 12.96 8.72 -15.06
C ILE A 167 13.53 8.87 -13.63
N ALA A 168 12.95 9.76 -12.81
CA ALA A 168 13.35 9.89 -11.41
C ALA A 168 13.10 8.59 -10.63
N THR A 169 11.92 7.99 -10.75
CA THR A 169 11.57 6.71 -10.12
C THR A 169 12.57 5.62 -10.51
N LEU A 170 12.86 5.45 -11.80
CA LEU A 170 13.83 4.46 -12.29
C LEU A 170 15.26 4.74 -11.82
N PHE A 171 15.68 6.01 -11.78
CA PHE A 171 16.99 6.41 -11.26
C PHE A 171 17.16 6.03 -9.79
N TRP A 172 16.14 6.29 -8.97
CA TRP A 172 16.17 6.00 -7.53
C TRP A 172 16.03 4.50 -7.23
N MET A 173 15.26 3.76 -8.03
CA MET A 173 15.18 2.29 -7.91
C MET A 173 16.55 1.62 -8.08
N ARG A 174 17.42 2.15 -8.96
CA ARG A 174 18.79 1.62 -9.17
C ARG A 174 19.72 1.83 -7.97
N LYS A 175 19.44 2.82 -7.12
CA LYS A 175 20.31 3.20 -6.00
C LYS A 175 19.96 2.51 -4.68
N LEU A 176 18.80 1.85 -4.57
CA LEU A 176 18.32 1.29 -3.30
C LEU A 176 18.87 -0.13 -3.03
N PRO A 177 19.59 -0.33 -1.91
CA PRO A 177 20.24 -1.60 -1.59
C PRO A 177 19.33 -2.67 -0.96
N GLU A 178 18.12 -2.35 -0.44
CA GLU A 178 17.26 -3.32 0.28
C GLU A 178 15.74 -3.16 0.02
N ASP A 179 14.97 -4.23 0.28
CA ASP A 179 13.61 -4.52 -0.21
C ASP A 179 12.39 -3.74 0.36
N PRO A 180 12.36 -3.17 1.59
CA PRO A 180 11.17 -2.45 2.05
C PRO A 180 10.99 -1.08 1.38
N ASP A 181 12.07 -0.44 0.92
CA ASP A 181 12.06 0.89 0.30
C ASP A 181 11.67 0.83 -1.20
N ARG A 182 11.83 -0.33 -1.84
CA ARG A 182 11.44 -0.56 -3.24
C ARG A 182 9.93 -0.62 -3.41
N ALA A 183 9.19 -1.09 -2.40
CA ALA A 183 7.75 -1.27 -2.50
C ALA A 183 7.01 0.04 -2.83
N THR A 184 7.42 1.16 -2.22
CA THR A 184 6.79 2.47 -2.46
C THR A 184 7.18 3.06 -3.82
N LEU A 185 8.40 2.81 -4.30
CA LEU A 185 8.79 3.19 -5.67
C LEU A 185 8.06 2.34 -6.72
N VAL A 186 7.83 1.05 -6.45
CA VAL A 186 7.02 0.18 -7.31
C VAL A 186 5.58 0.69 -7.38
N THR A 187 5.00 1.17 -6.28
CA THR A 187 3.67 1.78 -6.31
C THR A 187 3.64 3.10 -7.08
N ASN A 188 4.67 3.94 -6.98
CA ASN A 188 4.78 5.17 -7.79
C ASN A 188 4.90 4.82 -9.27
N LEU A 189 5.78 3.89 -9.62
CA LEU A 189 5.96 3.43 -10.99
C LEU A 189 4.66 2.88 -11.58
N PHE A 190 3.87 2.16 -10.79
CA PHE A 190 2.55 1.69 -11.21
C PHE A 190 1.60 2.85 -11.54
N LEU A 191 1.51 3.86 -10.66
CA LEU A 191 0.66 5.04 -10.90
C LEU A 191 1.14 5.85 -12.11
N GLU A 192 2.45 5.99 -12.29
CA GLU A 192 3.03 6.68 -13.45
C GLU A 192 2.76 5.93 -14.76
N ILE A 193 2.89 4.60 -14.79
CA ILE A 193 2.57 3.78 -15.97
C ILE A 193 1.08 3.86 -16.28
N TRP A 194 0.22 3.83 -15.27
CA TRP A 194 -1.21 3.99 -15.46
C TRP A 194 -1.55 5.38 -16.03
N ALA A 195 -0.98 6.44 -15.47
CA ALA A 195 -1.13 7.81 -15.97
C ALA A 195 -0.61 7.95 -17.42
N ALA A 196 0.54 7.34 -17.73
CA ALA A 196 1.09 7.29 -19.09
C ALA A 196 0.12 6.62 -20.07
N THR A 197 -0.51 5.52 -19.64
CA THR A 197 -1.47 4.77 -20.47
C THR A 197 -2.70 5.61 -20.77
N ILE A 198 -3.17 6.42 -19.82
CA ILE A 198 -4.28 7.36 -20.04
C ILE A 198 -3.86 8.47 -21.00
N ALA A 199 -2.71 9.10 -20.77
CA ALA A 199 -2.21 10.14 -21.67
C ALA A 199 -2.07 9.64 -23.11
N LEU A 200 -1.51 8.42 -23.29
CA LEU A 200 -1.42 7.77 -24.59
C LEU A 200 -2.79 7.46 -25.20
N ARG A 201 -3.75 6.95 -24.41
CA ARG A 201 -5.13 6.73 -24.87
C ARG A 201 -5.71 8.03 -25.43
N MET A 202 -5.62 9.11 -24.66
CA MET A 202 -6.17 10.42 -25.04
C MET A 202 -5.52 10.96 -26.31
N MET A 203 -4.19 10.83 -26.45
CA MET A 203 -3.47 11.20 -27.67
C MET A 203 -3.95 10.38 -28.88
N ILE A 204 -4.22 9.09 -28.72
CA ILE A 204 -4.67 8.20 -29.81
C ILE A 204 -6.13 8.49 -30.19
N THR A 205 -6.99 8.78 -29.21
CA THR A 205 -8.42 9.02 -29.43
C THR A 205 -8.74 10.47 -29.82
N GLY A 206 -7.77 11.38 -29.77
CA GLY A 206 -7.96 12.80 -30.04
C GLY A 206 -8.77 13.51 -28.95
N GLU A 207 -8.73 13.02 -27.71
CA GLU A 207 -9.33 13.72 -26.57
C GLU A 207 -8.42 14.88 -26.17
N GLU A 208 -8.92 16.11 -26.29
CA GLU A 208 -8.09 17.33 -26.18
C GLU A 208 -7.89 17.82 -24.73
N SER A 209 -8.75 17.43 -23.76
CA SER A 209 -8.64 17.92 -22.38
C SER A 209 -8.70 16.86 -21.29
N LEU A 210 -7.82 17.02 -20.30
CA LEU A 210 -7.71 16.20 -19.08
C LEU A 210 -8.64 16.67 -17.94
N SER A 211 -9.61 17.54 -18.24
CA SER A 211 -10.28 18.40 -17.25
C SER A 211 -10.95 17.62 -16.10
N VAL A 212 -11.32 16.36 -16.30
CA VAL A 212 -11.53 15.38 -15.22
C VAL A 212 -11.16 14.01 -15.80
N ALA A 213 -10.20 13.28 -15.21
CA ALA A 213 -10.00 11.88 -15.57
C ALA A 213 -11.36 11.16 -15.54
N SER A 214 -11.70 10.50 -16.64
CA SER A 214 -13.06 10.03 -16.86
C SER A 214 -13.45 8.98 -15.82
N TYR A 215 -14.76 8.80 -15.61
CA TYR A 215 -15.26 7.70 -14.79
C TYR A 215 -14.65 6.35 -15.22
N SER A 216 -14.45 6.15 -16.53
CA SER A 216 -13.76 4.98 -17.09
C SER A 216 -12.30 4.87 -16.68
N ASP A 217 -11.57 5.98 -16.59
CA ASP A 217 -10.16 5.96 -16.20
C ASP A 217 -10.03 5.48 -14.74
N PHE A 218 -10.79 6.07 -13.81
CA PHE A 218 -10.76 5.64 -12.40
C PHE A 218 -11.37 4.24 -12.18
N ALA A 219 -12.36 3.85 -13.00
CA ALA A 219 -12.88 2.49 -13.01
C ALA A 219 -11.79 1.49 -13.44
N SER A 220 -10.99 1.82 -14.45
CA SER A 220 -9.86 0.98 -14.90
C SER A 220 -8.83 0.78 -13.77
N LEU A 221 -8.51 1.85 -13.02
CA LEU A 221 -7.59 1.78 -11.89
C LEU A 221 -8.14 0.90 -10.76
N THR A 222 -9.44 1.02 -10.47
CA THR A 222 -10.13 0.19 -9.48
C THR A 222 -10.13 -1.28 -9.89
N CYS A 223 -10.41 -1.58 -11.17
CA CYS A 223 -10.39 -2.93 -11.71
C CYS A 223 -9.00 -3.55 -11.66
N ILE A 224 -7.98 -2.84 -12.15
CA ILE A 224 -6.58 -3.28 -12.11
C ILE A 224 -6.15 -3.50 -10.66
N GLY A 225 -6.46 -2.55 -9.76
CA GLY A 225 -6.18 -2.67 -8.34
C GLY A 225 -6.82 -3.92 -7.72
N THR A 226 -8.10 -4.17 -8.04
CA THR A 226 -8.83 -5.35 -7.54
C THR A 226 -8.21 -6.65 -8.03
N ILE A 227 -7.80 -6.71 -9.31
CA ILE A 227 -7.10 -7.87 -9.88
C ILE A 227 -5.79 -8.12 -9.12
N TRP A 228 -5.00 -7.09 -8.85
CA TRP A 228 -3.77 -7.22 -8.08
C TRP A 228 -4.02 -7.68 -6.64
N VAL A 229 -5.07 -7.19 -5.97
CA VAL A 229 -5.47 -7.71 -4.65
C VAL A 229 -5.80 -9.20 -4.72
N ILE A 230 -6.59 -9.62 -5.72
CA ILE A 230 -6.95 -11.04 -5.91
C ILE A 230 -5.69 -11.88 -6.15
N ILE A 231 -4.79 -11.44 -7.04
CA ILE A 231 -3.52 -12.13 -7.31
C ILE A 231 -2.69 -12.23 -6.03
N SER A 232 -2.63 -11.18 -5.21
CA SER A 232 -1.91 -11.19 -3.93
C SER A 232 -2.47 -12.21 -2.96
N VAL A 233 -3.80 -12.32 -2.88
CA VAL A 233 -4.50 -13.33 -2.08
C VAL A 233 -4.19 -14.73 -2.60
N LEU A 234 -4.19 -14.94 -3.91
CA LEU A 234 -3.88 -16.24 -4.51
C LEU A 234 -2.42 -16.63 -4.29
N LEU A 235 -1.47 -15.71 -4.48
CA LEU A 235 -0.05 -15.94 -4.20
C LEU A 235 0.21 -16.25 -2.72
N TYR A 236 -0.56 -15.62 -1.82
CA TYR A 236 -0.49 -15.89 -0.38
C TYR A 236 -1.08 -17.25 0.01
N GLN A 237 -2.19 -17.66 -0.62
CA GLN A 237 -2.87 -18.93 -0.30
C GLN A 237 -2.24 -20.15 -0.98
N TYR A 238 -1.69 -19.97 -2.18
CA TYR A 238 -1.10 -21.02 -3.02
C TYR A 238 0.37 -20.71 -3.28
N PRO A 239 1.24 -20.94 -2.28
CA PRO A 239 2.66 -20.65 -2.41
C PRO A 239 3.28 -21.51 -3.52
N SER A 240 3.74 -20.85 -4.59
CA SER A 240 4.49 -21.46 -5.69
C SER A 240 5.95 -21.00 -5.65
N ALA A 241 6.81 -21.55 -6.51
CA ALA A 241 8.19 -21.09 -6.67
C ALA A 241 8.30 -19.57 -6.98
N TRP A 242 7.23 -18.96 -7.48
CA TRP A 242 7.14 -17.54 -7.80
C TRP A 242 6.56 -16.70 -6.65
N ALA A 243 5.96 -17.31 -5.64
CA ALA A 243 5.32 -16.62 -4.52
C ALA A 243 6.35 -16.22 -3.47
N SER A 244 7.14 -15.18 -3.76
CA SER A 244 7.98 -14.55 -2.74
C SER A 244 7.16 -13.62 -1.85
N VAL A 245 7.60 -13.48 -0.59
CA VAL A 245 7.02 -12.55 0.40
C VAL A 245 6.98 -11.11 -0.13
N GLU A 246 8.03 -10.73 -0.85
CA GLU A 246 8.15 -9.43 -1.52
C GLU A 246 7.12 -9.26 -2.62
N LEU A 247 6.99 -10.24 -3.51
CA LEU A 247 6.03 -10.17 -4.61
C LEU A 247 4.60 -10.05 -4.07
N VAL A 248 4.23 -10.83 -3.06
CA VAL A 248 2.92 -10.71 -2.38
C VAL A 248 2.74 -9.32 -1.78
N THR A 249 3.78 -8.75 -1.16
CA THR A 249 3.71 -7.42 -0.55
C THR A 249 3.55 -6.31 -1.59
N TRP A 250 4.34 -6.36 -2.67
CA TRP A 250 4.30 -5.37 -3.73
C TRP A 250 2.97 -5.42 -4.48
N THR A 251 2.51 -6.62 -4.84
CA THR A 251 1.22 -6.81 -5.51
C THR A 251 0.07 -6.36 -4.62
N LEU A 252 0.12 -6.59 -3.30
CA LEU A 252 -0.91 -6.14 -2.39
C LEU A 252 -0.91 -4.62 -2.23
N ASN A 253 0.26 -4.01 -2.10
CA ASN A 253 0.39 -2.55 -1.97
C ASN A 253 -0.08 -1.84 -3.24
N VAL A 254 0.33 -2.31 -4.41
CA VAL A 254 -0.12 -1.82 -5.72
C VAL A 254 -1.63 -2.00 -5.85
N GLY A 255 -2.16 -3.17 -5.49
CA GLY A 255 -3.58 -3.46 -5.58
C GLY A 255 -4.42 -2.57 -4.69
N VAL A 256 -4.05 -2.46 -3.41
CA VAL A 256 -4.77 -1.66 -2.42
C VAL A 256 -4.67 -0.17 -2.74
N LEU A 257 -3.51 0.31 -3.21
CA LEU A 257 -3.36 1.69 -3.68
C LEU A 257 -4.23 1.96 -4.91
N GLY A 258 -4.26 1.06 -5.90
CA GLY A 258 -5.10 1.19 -7.09
C GLY A 258 -6.59 1.20 -6.74
N VAL A 259 -7.04 0.31 -5.85
CA VAL A 259 -8.43 0.32 -5.35
C VAL A 259 -8.74 1.61 -4.61
N GLY A 260 -7.86 2.05 -3.69
CA GLY A 260 -8.05 3.27 -2.91
C GLY A 260 -8.10 4.53 -3.78
N ALA A 261 -7.11 4.71 -4.65
CA ALA A 261 -7.02 5.86 -5.56
C ALA A 261 -8.14 5.84 -6.61
N GLY A 262 -8.43 4.67 -7.20
CA GLY A 262 -9.50 4.52 -8.17
C GLY A 262 -10.87 4.82 -7.58
N THR A 263 -11.18 4.27 -6.40
CA THR A 263 -12.47 4.54 -5.74
C THR A 263 -12.58 5.98 -5.22
N ALA A 264 -11.48 6.60 -4.78
CA ALA A 264 -11.44 8.01 -4.43
C ALA A 264 -11.72 8.90 -5.65
N GLY A 265 -11.13 8.59 -6.80
CA GLY A 265 -11.37 9.29 -8.05
C GLY A 265 -12.81 9.14 -8.55
N LEU A 266 -13.35 7.92 -8.54
CA LEU A 266 -14.77 7.66 -8.86
C LEU A 266 -15.70 8.46 -7.95
N LEU A 267 -15.39 8.53 -6.65
CA LEU A 267 -16.15 9.31 -5.69
C LEU A 267 -16.03 10.81 -5.97
N ALA A 268 -14.86 11.31 -6.32
CA ALA A 268 -14.67 12.71 -6.70
C ALA A 268 -15.50 13.07 -7.94
N THR A 269 -15.47 12.24 -8.99
CA THR A 269 -16.31 12.42 -10.19
C THR A 269 -17.80 12.38 -9.83
N PHE A 270 -18.22 11.44 -8.99
CA PHE A 270 -19.60 11.33 -8.52
C PHE A 270 -20.02 12.56 -7.69
N ALA A 271 -19.16 13.05 -6.80
CA ALA A 271 -19.43 14.20 -5.95
C ALA A 271 -19.60 15.49 -6.76
N ILE A 272 -18.79 15.67 -7.81
CA ILE A 272 -18.91 16.80 -8.74
C ILE A 272 -20.27 16.76 -9.47
N GLN A 273 -20.72 15.58 -9.89
CA GLN A 273 -21.99 15.43 -10.62
C GLN A 273 -23.22 15.44 -9.71
N HIS A 274 -23.06 15.02 -8.45
CA HIS A 274 -24.15 14.77 -7.51
C HIS A 274 -23.84 15.32 -6.11
N HIS A 275 -23.56 16.63 -6.00
CA HIS A 275 -23.19 17.29 -4.74
C HIS A 275 -24.13 16.99 -3.56
N HIS A 276 -25.44 16.85 -3.80
CA HIS A 276 -26.42 16.54 -2.74
C HIS A 276 -26.31 15.11 -2.19
N TRP A 277 -25.73 14.19 -2.95
CA TRP A 277 -25.55 12.77 -2.59
C TRP A 277 -24.11 12.42 -2.21
N GLU A 278 -23.23 13.43 -2.12
CA GLU A 278 -21.80 13.25 -1.83
C GLU A 278 -21.60 12.32 -0.62
N LEU A 279 -22.32 12.58 0.48
CA LEU A 279 -22.21 11.80 1.72
C LEU A 279 -22.54 10.31 1.54
N MET A 280 -23.50 9.97 0.66
CA MET A 280 -23.85 8.58 0.38
C MET A 280 -22.78 7.87 -0.43
N GLY A 281 -22.03 8.59 -1.27
CA GLY A 281 -20.88 8.05 -2.00
C GLY A 281 -19.69 7.70 -1.08
N TRP A 282 -19.55 8.37 0.07
CA TRP A 282 -18.50 8.08 1.05
C TRP A 282 -18.71 6.74 1.79
N VAL A 283 -19.94 6.21 1.84
CA VAL A 283 -20.25 4.92 2.47
C VAL A 283 -19.58 3.74 1.76
N PRO A 284 -19.80 3.49 0.45
CA PRO A 284 -19.11 2.40 -0.25
C PRO A 284 -17.59 2.59 -0.25
N PHE A 285 -17.10 3.83 -0.36
CA PHE A 285 -15.67 4.11 -0.22
C PHE A 285 -15.11 3.69 1.15
N SER A 286 -15.83 3.97 2.24
CA SER A 286 -15.43 3.55 3.59
C SER A 286 -15.43 2.03 3.75
N ILE A 287 -16.41 1.34 3.16
CA ILE A 287 -16.49 -0.13 3.19
C ILE A 287 -15.31 -0.76 2.46
N ILE A 288 -14.98 -0.26 1.26
CA ILE A 288 -13.86 -0.76 0.46
C ILE A 288 -12.53 -0.53 1.19
N ASN A 289 -12.32 0.66 1.77
CA ASN A 289 -11.12 0.94 2.54
C ASN A 289 -11.03 0.13 3.83
N ALA A 290 -12.15 -0.10 4.53
CA ALA A 290 -12.17 -0.97 5.71
C ALA A 290 -11.85 -2.43 5.33
N ALA A 291 -12.37 -2.92 4.18
CA ALA A 291 -12.09 -4.27 3.68
C ALA A 291 -10.62 -4.45 3.30
N THR A 292 -9.99 -3.48 2.64
CA THR A 292 -8.56 -3.51 2.32
C THR A 292 -7.69 -3.43 3.58
N GLY A 293 -8.10 -2.65 4.57
CA GLY A 293 -7.46 -2.60 5.89
C GLY A 293 -7.54 -3.95 6.63
N PHE A 294 -8.71 -4.58 6.65
CA PHE A 294 -8.90 -5.91 7.22
C PHE A 294 -8.06 -6.97 6.50
N LEU A 295 -7.97 -6.89 5.17
CA LEU A 295 -7.14 -7.79 4.39
C LEU A 295 -5.65 -7.62 4.72
N GLY A 296 -5.17 -6.37 4.82
CA GLY A 296 -3.82 -6.07 5.28
C GLY A 296 -3.53 -6.64 6.65
N PHE A 297 -4.46 -6.46 7.60
CA PHE A 297 -4.35 -7.03 8.94
C PHE A 297 -4.25 -8.56 8.90
N LYS A 298 -5.11 -9.23 8.11
CA LYS A 298 -5.09 -10.70 7.95
C LYS A 298 -3.80 -11.22 7.32
N MET A 299 -3.22 -10.47 6.39
CA MET A 299 -1.94 -10.78 5.73
C MET A 299 -0.71 -10.22 6.47
N GLN A 300 -0.91 -9.64 7.67
CA GLN A 300 0.12 -9.00 8.48
C GLN A 300 0.92 -7.91 7.74
N ARG A 301 0.27 -7.15 6.85
CA ARG A 301 0.89 -6.05 6.11
C ARG A 301 0.41 -4.69 6.64
N SER A 302 1.35 -3.81 6.94
CA SER A 302 1.09 -2.49 7.54
C SER A 302 0.52 -1.47 6.54
N PHE A 303 0.96 -1.50 5.28
CA PHE A 303 0.55 -0.50 4.29
C PHE A 303 -0.96 -0.46 4.03
N PRO A 304 -1.68 -1.58 3.78
CA PRO A 304 -3.13 -1.53 3.59
C PRO A 304 -3.89 -1.06 4.83
N VAL A 305 -3.40 -1.39 6.03
CA VAL A 305 -3.99 -0.95 7.30
C VAL A 305 -3.83 0.57 7.45
N LEU A 306 -2.66 1.10 7.13
CA LEU A 306 -2.38 2.54 7.17
C LEU A 306 -3.20 3.31 6.13
N LEU A 307 -3.29 2.81 4.89
CA LEU A 307 -4.11 3.43 3.86
C LEU A 307 -5.59 3.47 4.26
N SER A 308 -6.09 2.37 4.83
CA SER A 308 -7.44 2.28 5.39
C SER A 308 -7.67 3.31 6.50
N ALA A 309 -6.73 3.46 7.43
CA ALA A 309 -6.81 4.43 8.51
C ALA A 309 -6.83 5.88 7.99
N LEU A 310 -5.99 6.21 7.02
CA LEU A 310 -5.97 7.53 6.37
C LEU A 310 -7.29 7.82 5.65
N ALA A 311 -7.80 6.85 4.89
CA ALA A 311 -9.08 6.98 4.20
C ALA A 311 -10.24 7.20 5.17
N LEU A 312 -10.30 6.43 6.27
CA LEU A 312 -11.31 6.59 7.31
C LEU A 312 -11.20 7.95 8.04
N ALA A 313 -9.98 8.43 8.28
CA ALA A 313 -9.76 9.75 8.84
C ALA A 313 -10.24 10.86 7.89
N ALA A 314 -9.94 10.76 6.60
CA ALA A 314 -10.41 11.69 5.58
C ALA A 314 -11.95 11.71 5.49
N VAL A 315 -12.60 10.54 5.46
CA VAL A 315 -14.07 10.43 5.49
C VAL A 315 -14.63 11.08 6.75
N SER A 316 -14.03 10.80 7.90
CA SER A 316 -14.50 11.35 9.19
C SER A 316 -14.40 12.87 9.23
N MET A 317 -13.30 13.42 8.68
CA MET A 317 -13.09 14.86 8.58
C MET A 317 -14.11 15.49 7.62
N ARG A 318 -14.39 14.85 6.48
CA ARG A 318 -15.39 15.32 5.52
C ARG A 318 -16.80 15.29 6.07
N ALA A 319 -17.17 14.21 6.77
CA ALA A 319 -18.46 14.10 7.44
C ALA A 319 -18.62 15.16 8.55
N SER A 320 -17.54 15.45 9.29
CA SER A 320 -17.52 16.52 10.30
C SER A 320 -17.77 17.90 9.70
N VAL A 321 -17.08 18.23 8.60
CA VAL A 321 -17.28 19.49 7.86
C VAL A 321 -18.72 19.58 7.35
N PHE A 322 -19.24 18.52 6.73
CA PHE A 322 -20.62 18.50 6.25
C PHE A 322 -21.64 18.75 7.36
N ILE A 323 -21.50 18.12 8.53
CA ILE A 323 -22.41 18.34 9.66
C ILE A 323 -22.28 19.76 10.20
N SER A 324 -21.06 20.31 10.28
CA SER A 324 -20.84 21.70 10.66
C SER A 324 -21.59 22.66 9.73
N ASP A 325 -21.51 22.42 8.42
CA ASP A 325 -22.17 23.26 7.41
C ASP A 325 -23.69 23.15 7.47
N VAL A 326 -24.24 21.94 7.59
CA VAL A 326 -25.69 21.69 7.65
C VAL A 326 -26.31 22.26 8.93
N THR A 327 -25.61 22.18 10.06
CA THR A 327 -26.11 22.66 11.35
C THR A 327 -25.78 24.13 11.64
N GLY A 328 -24.87 24.72 10.86
CA GLY A 328 -24.29 26.04 11.16
C GLY A 328 -23.49 26.07 12.46
N ASN A 329 -23.06 24.91 12.98
CA ASN A 329 -22.45 24.78 14.30
C ASN A 329 -21.16 23.95 14.25
N ALA A 330 -20.02 24.63 14.40
CA ALA A 330 -18.70 23.98 14.45
C ALA A 330 -18.56 22.95 15.59
N VAL A 331 -19.26 23.15 16.72
CA VAL A 331 -19.26 22.19 17.84
C VAL A 331 -19.89 20.87 17.41
N ALA A 332 -20.97 20.92 16.61
CA ALA A 332 -21.61 19.71 16.09
C ALA A 332 -20.65 18.93 15.17
N GLY A 333 -19.89 19.61 14.31
CA GLY A 333 -18.86 18.99 13.49
C GLY A 333 -17.78 18.29 14.33
N VAL A 334 -17.20 18.99 15.32
CA VAL A 334 -16.18 18.42 16.21
C VAL A 334 -16.72 17.22 16.99
N CYS A 335 -17.95 17.29 17.52
CA CYS A 335 -18.60 16.16 18.19
C CYS A 335 -18.80 14.97 17.24
N THR A 336 -19.21 15.21 15.99
CA THR A 336 -19.34 14.16 14.96
C THR A 336 -17.99 13.50 14.67
N PHE A 337 -16.91 14.28 14.52
CA PHE A 337 -15.57 13.74 14.33
C PHE A 337 -15.16 12.82 15.50
N GLY A 338 -15.40 13.27 16.74
CA GLY A 338 -15.14 12.49 17.94
C GLY A 338 -15.95 11.19 18.00
N LEU A 339 -17.26 11.25 17.70
CA LEU A 339 -18.15 10.08 17.66
C LEU A 339 -17.72 9.07 16.61
N LEU A 340 -17.33 9.51 15.41
CA LEU A 340 -16.80 8.64 14.36
C LEU A 340 -15.48 8.00 14.79
N GLY A 341 -14.61 8.74 15.46
CA GLY A 341 -13.38 8.20 16.06
C GLY A 341 -13.68 7.07 17.06
N PHE A 342 -14.66 7.26 17.96
CA PHE A 342 -15.09 6.20 18.87
C PHE A 342 -15.68 5.00 18.15
N ALA A 343 -16.46 5.20 17.08
CA ALA A 343 -17.02 4.12 16.27
C ALA A 343 -15.92 3.29 15.58
N VAL A 344 -14.88 3.94 15.04
CA VAL A 344 -13.72 3.28 14.45
C VAL A 344 -12.96 2.46 15.50
N ILE A 345 -12.74 3.00 16.71
CA ILE A 345 -12.09 2.27 17.80
C ILE A 345 -12.93 1.06 18.22
N ALA A 346 -14.25 1.21 18.32
CA ALA A 346 -15.15 0.11 18.66
C ALA A 346 -15.12 -1.00 17.61
N ALA A 347 -15.13 -0.63 16.31
CA ALA A 347 -15.00 -1.57 15.20
C ALA A 347 -13.64 -2.29 15.23
N ALA A 348 -12.53 -1.55 15.41
CA ALA A 348 -11.19 -2.13 15.53
C ALA A 348 -11.09 -3.15 16.67
N ARG A 349 -11.67 -2.85 17.84
CA ARG A 349 -11.74 -3.79 18.97
C ARG A 349 -12.59 -5.02 18.68
N ALA A 350 -13.67 -4.88 17.92
CA ALA A 350 -14.48 -6.02 17.49
C ALA A 350 -13.71 -6.94 16.53
N PHE A 351 -12.88 -6.36 15.64
CA PHE A 351 -12.00 -7.12 14.74
C PHE A 351 -10.87 -7.86 15.46
N ASP A 352 -10.27 -7.26 16.49
CA ASP A 352 -9.23 -7.93 17.28
C ASP A 352 -9.80 -9.17 18.00
N ARG A 353 -10.98 -9.05 18.60
CA ARG A 353 -11.68 -10.17 19.25
C ARG A 353 -12.06 -11.30 18.28
N SER A 354 -12.49 -10.96 17.07
CA SER A 354 -12.86 -11.97 16.07
C SER A 354 -11.62 -12.68 15.50
N SER A 355 -10.51 -11.96 15.31
CA SER A 355 -9.23 -12.52 14.85
C SER A 355 -8.63 -13.48 15.88
N GLN A 356 -8.65 -13.13 17.17
CA GLN A 356 -8.23 -14.01 18.27
C GLN A 356 -9.09 -15.28 18.35
N GLY A 357 -10.40 -15.17 18.11
CA GLY A 357 -11.29 -16.33 18.02
C GLY A 357 -11.03 -17.23 16.81
N PHE A 358 -10.61 -16.66 15.68
CA PHE A 358 -10.28 -17.40 14.46
C PHE A 358 -8.93 -18.12 14.56
N THR A 359 -7.93 -17.49 15.17
CA THR A 359 -6.62 -18.13 15.47
C THR A 359 -6.75 -19.25 16.50
N ALA A 360 -7.61 -19.09 17.52
CA ALA A 360 -7.90 -20.15 18.48
C ALA A 360 -8.57 -21.37 17.82
N LYS A 361 -9.52 -21.14 16.89
CA LYS A 361 -10.13 -22.22 16.09
C LYS A 361 -9.15 -22.85 15.10
N GLY A 362 -8.30 -22.06 14.45
CA GLY A 362 -7.26 -22.56 13.55
C GLY A 362 -6.31 -23.53 14.25
N ARG A 363 -5.80 -23.14 15.43
CA ARG A 363 -4.96 -24.01 16.27
C ARG A 363 -5.69 -25.26 16.75
N GLN A 364 -6.98 -25.15 17.08
CA GLN A 364 -7.79 -26.34 17.43
C GLN A 364 -7.95 -27.29 16.24
N VAL A 365 -8.17 -26.78 15.02
CA VAL A 365 -8.30 -27.62 13.81
C VAL A 365 -6.97 -28.28 13.44
N GLU A 366 -5.85 -27.58 13.59
CA GLU A 366 -4.50 -28.15 13.42
C GLU A 366 -4.17 -29.21 14.46
N GLN A 367 -4.48 -28.95 15.73
CA GLN A 367 -4.35 -29.94 16.81
C GLN A 367 -5.26 -31.15 16.57
N THR A 368 -6.47 -30.94 16.06
CA THR A 368 -7.40 -32.03 15.72
C THR A 368 -6.86 -32.84 14.55
N ARG A 369 -6.32 -32.21 13.49
CA ARG A 369 -5.69 -32.91 12.36
C ARG A 369 -4.47 -33.73 12.78
N GLN A 370 -3.59 -33.15 13.61
CA GLN A 370 -2.44 -33.85 14.17
C GLN A 370 -2.84 -35.03 15.07
N GLN A 371 -3.99 -34.94 15.75
CA GLN A 371 -4.53 -36.06 16.54
C GLN A 371 -5.26 -37.11 15.71
N THR A 372 -5.84 -36.75 14.56
CA THR A 372 -6.56 -37.68 13.68
C THR A 372 -5.71 -38.35 12.60
N GLY A 373 -4.44 -37.94 12.43
CA GLY A 373 -3.50 -38.58 11.48
C GLY A 373 -3.96 -38.54 10.02
N ALA A 374 -4.67 -37.47 9.62
CA ALA A 374 -5.27 -37.29 8.29
C ALA A 374 -4.55 -36.24 7.45
#